data_AF-A0A0N4U484-F1
#
_entry.id   AF-A0A0N4U484-F1
#
_cell.length_a   1.000
_cell.length_b   1.000
_cell.length_c   1.000
_cell.angle_alpha   90.00
_cell.angle_beta   90.00
_cell.angle_gamma   90.00
#
_symmetry.space_group_name_H-M   'P 1'
#
loop_
_entity.id
_entity.type
_entity.pdbx_description
1 polymer ?
#
loop_
_entity_poly.entity_id
_entity_poly.type
_entity_poly.pdbx_seq_one_letter_code
_entity_poly.pdbx_strand_id
1 'polypeptide(L)'
;MNSLLDDLEEETGGLFLELIRMLFLPLHEYSADLIYYSISNVRSNRNTYSVAVEIIASSTVQVEGIFGRMLQMLIRFPRKTEVCSLDLSLIEQQVELLLSLKDITNLTSDLALFETIFVRSSWDHLAAVINRFDTRSDNGNMETMIRETKKMNIRIKLLLLTIVQISRNKQLFFAEELHNAIHTSPPDHASIIRIIVTRSEVYYCPIVEIEPLVDLSQHKRLQ
;
A
#
# COMPACT_ATOMS: atom_id res chain seq x y z
N MET A 1 -9.04 33.85 21.62
CA MET A 1 -9.92 32.74 21.23
C MET A 1 -8.97 31.62 20.92
N ASN A 2 -8.84 30.68 21.85
CA ASN A 2 -8.02 29.49 21.65
C ASN A 2 -8.53 28.78 20.38
N SER A 3 -7.63 28.16 19.64
CA SER A 3 -8.10 27.28 18.57
C SER A 3 -8.80 26.08 19.22
N LEU A 4 -9.76 25.48 18.50
CA LEU A 4 -10.40 24.23 18.96
C LEU A 4 -9.36 23.15 19.30
N LEU A 5 -8.20 23.19 18.64
CA LEU A 5 -7.10 22.27 18.91
C LEU A 5 -6.44 22.56 20.26
N ASP A 6 -6.22 23.83 20.62
CA ASP A 6 -5.66 24.20 21.92
C ASP A 6 -6.59 23.75 23.05
N ASP A 7 -7.90 23.95 22.89
CA ASP A 7 -8.90 23.51 23.88
C ASP A 7 -8.91 21.97 24.02
N LEU A 8 -8.74 21.23 22.92
CA LEU A 8 -8.63 19.77 22.94
C LEU A 8 -7.31 19.28 23.55
N GLU A 9 -6.22 20.03 23.37
CA GLU A 9 -4.92 19.74 23.98
C GLU A 9 -4.94 19.92 25.50
N GLU A 10 -5.77 20.85 26.01
CA GLU A 10 -5.98 21.04 27.44
C GLU A 10 -6.82 19.91 28.08
N GLU A 11 -7.83 19.41 27.35
CA GLU A 11 -8.79 18.42 27.86
C GLU A 11 -8.43 16.96 27.57
N THR A 12 -7.51 16.71 26.62
CA THR A 12 -7.20 15.36 26.13
C THR A 12 -5.71 15.12 25.98
N GLY A 13 -5.31 13.84 25.85
CA GLY A 13 -3.90 13.49 25.73
C GLY A 13 -3.67 12.12 25.11
N GLY A 14 -2.39 11.77 24.97
CA GLY A 14 -1.96 10.48 24.44
C GLY A 14 -2.39 10.25 22.98
N LEU A 15 -2.68 9.00 22.65
CA LEU A 15 -3.01 8.54 21.31
C LEU A 15 -4.32 9.11 20.76
N PHE A 16 -5.26 9.43 21.65
CA PHE A 16 -6.50 10.07 21.26
C PHE A 16 -6.23 11.48 20.73
N LEU A 17 -5.43 12.28 21.47
CA LEU A 17 -5.01 13.59 21.02
C LEU A 17 -4.20 13.53 19.72
N GLU A 18 -3.34 12.52 19.57
CA GLU A 18 -2.59 12.30 18.32
C GLU A 18 -3.54 12.04 17.14
N LEU A 19 -4.51 11.13 17.28
CA LEU A 19 -5.50 10.86 16.24
C LEU A 19 -6.28 12.12 15.87
N ILE A 20 -6.75 12.88 16.86
CA ILE A 20 -7.51 14.11 16.63
C ILE A 20 -6.65 15.15 15.91
N ARG A 21 -5.42 15.41 16.36
CA ARG A 21 -4.48 16.31 15.66
C ARG A 21 -4.32 15.94 14.19
N MET A 22 -4.17 14.66 13.88
CA MET A 22 -3.99 14.20 12.49
C MET A 22 -5.26 14.32 11.65
N LEU A 23 -6.45 14.17 12.24
CA LEU A 23 -7.73 14.40 11.54
C LEU A 23 -7.98 15.88 11.22
N PHE A 24 -7.36 16.81 11.95
CA PHE A 24 -7.47 18.25 11.68
C PHE A 24 -6.49 18.76 10.62
N LEU A 25 -5.47 17.97 10.25
CA LEU A 25 -4.55 18.32 9.17
C LEU A 25 -5.20 18.02 7.80
N PRO A 26 -5.01 18.90 6.79
CA PRO A 26 -5.32 18.55 5.41
C PRO A 26 -4.64 17.23 5.03
N LEU A 27 -5.39 16.29 4.43
CA LEU A 27 -4.91 14.93 4.18
C LEU A 27 -3.57 14.87 3.42
N HIS A 28 -3.34 15.82 2.50
CA HIS A 28 -2.10 15.91 1.75
C HIS A 28 -0.90 16.36 2.60
N GLU A 29 -1.11 17.20 3.61
CA GLU A 29 -0.08 17.61 4.58
C GLU A 29 0.27 16.44 5.50
N TYR A 30 -0.76 15.79 6.09
CA TYR A 30 -0.55 14.60 6.91
C TYR A 30 0.19 13.49 6.15
N SER A 31 -0.20 13.28 4.89
CA SER A 31 0.46 12.36 3.98
C SER A 31 1.94 12.71 3.74
N ALA A 32 2.25 13.98 3.48
CA ALA A 32 3.62 14.44 3.30
C ALA A 32 4.48 14.22 4.54
N ASP A 33 3.93 14.49 5.73
CA ASP A 33 4.59 14.25 7.01
C ASP A 33 4.90 12.77 7.22
N LEU A 34 3.92 11.89 6.96
CA LEU A 34 4.11 10.45 7.04
C LEU A 34 5.24 9.96 6.13
N ILE A 35 5.32 10.46 4.89
CA ILE A 35 6.43 10.15 3.99
C ILE A 35 7.75 10.66 4.58
N TYR A 36 7.79 11.91 5.02
CA TYR A 36 9.01 12.48 5.58
C TYR A 36 9.53 11.68 6.78
N TYR A 37 8.65 11.31 7.73
CA TYR A 37 9.02 10.46 8.86
C TYR A 37 9.45 9.05 8.42
N SER A 38 8.81 8.48 7.40
CA SER A 38 9.15 7.17 6.85
C SER A 38 10.55 7.11 6.22
N ILE A 39 10.97 8.21 5.58
CA ILE A 39 12.25 8.33 4.89
C ILE A 39 13.37 8.75 5.85
N SER A 40 13.10 9.71 6.74
CA SER A 40 14.10 10.23 7.69
C SER A 40 14.49 9.19 8.76
N ASN A 41 13.56 8.32 9.17
CA ASN A 41 13.85 7.25 10.12
C ASN A 41 14.25 5.95 9.42
N VAL A 42 15.51 5.88 8.95
CA VAL A 42 16.16 4.70 8.32
C VAL A 42 16.05 3.40 9.16
N ARG A 43 15.71 3.52 10.45
CA ARG A 43 15.59 2.43 11.43
C ARG A 43 14.17 1.95 11.75
N SER A 44 13.11 2.51 11.15
CA SER A 44 11.73 2.17 11.55
C SER A 44 11.11 0.96 10.83
N ASN A 45 10.17 0.35 11.54
CA ASN A 45 9.69 -1.03 11.52
C ASN A 45 9.03 -1.47 10.18
N ARG A 46 8.75 -2.78 10.01
CA ARG A 46 8.12 -3.36 8.80
C ARG A 46 6.88 -2.60 8.30
N ASN A 47 6.21 -1.87 9.17
CA ASN A 47 4.93 -1.18 8.92
C ASN A 47 5.10 0.23 8.34
N THR A 48 6.33 0.70 8.13
CA THR A 48 6.64 1.96 7.45
C THR A 48 6.57 1.83 5.92
N TYR A 49 6.64 0.61 5.37
CA TYR A 49 6.69 0.40 3.92
C TYR A 49 5.30 0.37 3.25
N SER A 50 4.20 0.07 3.95
CA SER A 50 2.85 0.23 3.37
C SER A 50 2.49 1.71 3.19
N VAL A 51 2.90 2.57 4.13
CA VAL A 51 2.81 4.05 4.07
C VAL A 51 3.53 4.60 2.85
N ALA A 52 4.75 4.10 2.66
CA ALA A 52 5.56 4.45 1.54
C ALA A 52 4.80 4.16 0.25
N VAL A 53 4.36 2.93 -0.01
CA VAL A 53 3.73 2.59 -1.29
C VAL A 53 2.41 3.32 -1.55
N GLU A 54 1.59 3.57 -0.52
CA GLU A 54 0.34 4.31 -0.69
C GLU A 54 0.56 5.81 -0.96
N ILE A 55 1.49 6.42 -0.22
CA ILE A 55 1.61 7.87 -0.17
C ILE A 55 2.73 8.39 -1.10
N ILE A 56 3.78 7.61 -1.35
CA ILE A 56 4.95 7.96 -2.17
C ILE A 56 4.62 8.22 -3.64
N ALA A 57 3.38 8.05 -4.09
CA ALA A 57 2.95 8.49 -5.42
C ALA A 57 3.04 10.02 -5.69
N SER A 58 3.59 10.86 -4.79
CA SER A 58 3.52 12.34 -4.91
C SER A 58 4.76 13.19 -4.54
N SER A 59 5.89 12.69 -4.01
CA SER A 59 7.04 13.56 -3.62
C SER A 59 8.45 13.02 -3.94
N THR A 60 9.26 13.81 -4.62
CA THR A 60 10.62 13.47 -5.06
C THR A 60 11.65 13.52 -3.92
N VAL A 61 12.17 12.37 -3.46
CA VAL A 61 13.35 12.34 -2.56
C VAL A 61 14.31 11.20 -2.94
N GLN A 62 15.62 11.46 -2.85
CA GLN A 62 16.70 10.54 -3.16
C GLN A 62 16.73 9.34 -2.20
N VAL A 63 16.06 8.25 -2.57
CA VAL A 63 16.29 6.92 -1.99
C VAL A 63 17.33 6.21 -2.85
N GLU A 64 18.45 5.80 -2.27
CA GLU A 64 19.54 5.13 -3.00
C GLU A 64 19.20 3.65 -3.31
N GLY A 65 19.94 3.08 -4.27
CA GLY A 65 19.79 1.68 -4.68
C GLY A 65 18.55 1.39 -5.52
N ILE A 66 18.34 0.11 -5.83
CA ILE A 66 17.28 -0.32 -6.75
C ILE A 66 15.88 -0.06 -6.18
N PHE A 67 15.69 -0.29 -4.87
CA PHE A 67 14.45 0.02 -4.15
C PHE A 67 14.08 1.49 -4.28
N GLY A 68 15.06 2.39 -4.11
CA GLY A 68 14.82 3.81 -4.22
C GLY A 68 14.49 4.29 -5.63
N ARG A 69 15.11 3.68 -6.65
CA ARG A 69 14.73 3.91 -8.05
C ARG A 69 13.30 3.45 -8.33
N MET A 70 12.91 2.27 -7.83
CA MET A 70 11.53 1.77 -7.97
C MET A 70 10.52 2.71 -7.31
N LEU A 71 10.81 3.19 -6.08
CA LEU A 71 9.99 4.21 -5.42
C LEU A 71 9.90 5.47 -6.26
N GLN A 72 11.04 6.06 -6.67
CA GLN A 72 11.10 7.25 -7.53
C GLN A 72 10.24 7.13 -8.79
N MET A 73 10.21 5.96 -9.43
CA MET A 73 9.38 5.71 -10.61
C MET A 73 7.89 5.74 -10.29
N LEU A 74 7.46 5.13 -9.19
CA LEU A 74 6.06 5.17 -8.73
C LEU A 74 5.61 6.61 -8.41
N ILE A 75 6.53 7.49 -7.96
CA ILE A 75 6.26 8.91 -7.68
C ILE A 75 6.12 9.72 -8.96
N ARG A 76 7.11 9.58 -9.84
CA ARG A 76 7.29 10.49 -10.98
C ARG A 76 6.21 10.32 -12.03
N PHE A 77 5.52 9.19 -12.02
CA PHE A 77 4.56 8.80 -13.04
C PHE A 77 3.20 8.58 -12.41
N PRO A 78 2.33 9.63 -12.37
CA PRO A 78 0.99 9.48 -11.84
C PRO A 78 0.25 8.38 -12.62
N ARG A 79 -0.36 7.45 -11.88
CA ARG A 79 -1.11 6.35 -12.47
C ARG A 79 -2.39 6.88 -13.11
N LYS A 80 -2.79 6.31 -14.24
CA LYS A 80 -4.10 6.62 -14.85
C LYS A 80 -5.21 6.19 -13.89
N THR A 81 -6.04 7.14 -13.46
CA THR A 81 -7.17 6.92 -12.53
C THR A 81 -8.50 6.71 -13.26
N GLU A 82 -8.58 7.10 -14.53
CA GLU A 82 -9.81 6.94 -15.33
C GLU A 82 -10.06 5.48 -15.66
N VAL A 83 -11.33 5.08 -15.64
CA VAL A 83 -11.80 3.76 -16.10
C VAL A 83 -11.61 3.68 -17.61
N CYS A 84 -10.40 3.33 -18.04
CA CYS A 84 -10.14 2.96 -19.42
C CYS A 84 -10.62 1.54 -19.65
N SER A 85 -11.26 1.29 -20.79
CA SER A 85 -11.50 -0.09 -21.25
C SER A 85 -10.18 -0.87 -21.23
N LEU A 86 -10.18 -2.05 -20.61
CA LEU A 86 -8.99 -2.88 -20.50
C LEU A 86 -8.50 -3.32 -21.90
N ASP A 87 -7.23 -3.06 -22.20
CA ASP A 87 -6.60 -3.54 -23.42
C ASP A 87 -6.15 -4.98 -23.22
N LEU A 88 -6.98 -5.92 -23.66
CA LEU A 88 -6.73 -7.36 -23.54
C LEU A 88 -5.45 -7.80 -24.27
N SER A 89 -5.09 -7.13 -25.37
CA SER A 89 -3.88 -7.46 -26.12
C SER A 89 -2.62 -7.09 -25.35
N LEU A 90 -2.62 -5.93 -24.71
CA LEU A 90 -1.55 -5.48 -23.82
C LEU A 90 -1.45 -6.35 -22.56
N ILE A 91 -2.60 -6.76 -22.00
CA ILE A 91 -2.62 -7.68 -20.85
C ILE A 91 -1.91 -8.99 -21.21
N GLU A 92 -2.30 -9.65 -22.31
CA GLU A 92 -1.67 -10.90 -22.71
C GLU A 92 -0.17 -10.70 -23.03
N GLN A 93 0.21 -9.60 -23.69
CA GLN A 93 1.63 -9.29 -23.92
C GLN A 93 2.42 -9.19 -22.61
N GLN A 94 1.90 -8.48 -21.60
CA GLN A 94 2.57 -8.34 -20.31
C GLN A 94 2.59 -9.65 -19.51
N VAL A 95 1.54 -10.49 -19.64
CA VAL A 95 1.50 -11.82 -19.05
C VAL A 95 2.58 -12.72 -19.66
N GLU A 96 2.74 -12.74 -20.98
CA GLU A 96 3.80 -13.50 -21.64
C GLU A 96 5.20 -13.02 -21.20
N LEU A 97 5.40 -11.70 -21.03
CA LEU A 97 6.64 -11.17 -20.48
C LEU A 97 6.90 -11.71 -19.06
N LEU A 98 5.89 -11.74 -18.19
CA LEU A 98 6.00 -12.27 -16.83
C LEU A 98 6.27 -13.79 -16.82
N LEU A 99 5.57 -14.57 -17.65
CA LEU A 99 5.75 -16.02 -17.76
C LEU A 99 7.13 -16.39 -18.31
N SER A 100 7.73 -15.53 -19.15
CA SER A 100 9.09 -15.72 -19.68
C SER A 100 10.19 -15.51 -18.65
N LEU A 101 9.88 -14.94 -17.48
CA LEU A 101 10.84 -14.73 -16.42
C LEU A 101 11.26 -16.06 -15.79
N LYS A 102 12.55 -16.40 -15.91
CA LYS A 102 13.13 -17.56 -15.22
C LYS A 102 13.11 -17.41 -13.68
N ASP A 103 13.17 -16.17 -13.20
CA ASP A 103 13.22 -15.82 -11.79
C ASP A 103 12.52 -14.46 -11.60
N ILE A 104 11.63 -14.35 -10.60
CA ILE A 104 10.90 -13.11 -10.28
C ILE A 104 11.84 -11.98 -9.85
N THR A 105 13.07 -12.27 -9.42
CA THR A 105 14.09 -11.25 -9.17
C THR A 105 14.51 -10.48 -10.42
N ASN A 106 14.26 -11.02 -11.62
CA ASN A 106 14.49 -10.28 -12.86
C ASN A 106 13.55 -9.09 -12.99
N LEU A 107 12.35 -9.16 -12.43
CA LEU A 107 11.40 -8.04 -12.38
C LEU A 107 11.98 -6.83 -11.64
N THR A 108 12.81 -7.06 -10.63
CA THR A 108 13.39 -5.99 -9.81
C THR A 108 14.74 -5.55 -10.35
N SER A 109 15.45 -6.44 -11.05
CA SER A 109 16.74 -6.17 -11.67
C SER A 109 16.61 -5.39 -12.98
N ASP A 110 15.55 -5.63 -13.74
CA ASP A 110 15.19 -4.89 -14.95
C ASP A 110 14.17 -3.79 -14.63
N LEU A 111 14.67 -2.57 -14.42
CA LEU A 111 13.83 -1.42 -14.12
C LEU A 111 12.89 -1.05 -15.27
N ALA A 112 13.24 -1.34 -16.53
CA ALA A 112 12.35 -1.05 -17.65
C ALA A 112 11.13 -1.97 -17.60
N LEU A 113 11.35 -3.27 -17.33
CA LEU A 113 10.27 -4.23 -17.12
C LEU A 113 9.40 -3.85 -15.91
N PHE A 114 10.03 -3.46 -14.80
CA PHE A 114 9.31 -2.95 -13.62
C PHE A 114 8.42 -1.76 -13.99
N GLU A 115 8.94 -0.80 -14.75
CA GLU A 115 8.18 0.37 -15.20
C GLU A 115 6.96 -0.04 -16.01
N THR A 116 7.19 -0.87 -17.03
CA THR A 116 6.15 -1.31 -17.98
C THR A 116 5.00 -1.99 -17.25
N ILE A 117 5.29 -2.86 -16.28
CA ILE A 117 4.27 -3.67 -15.62
C ILE A 117 3.63 -2.90 -14.45
N PHE A 118 4.43 -2.38 -13.53
CA PHE A 118 3.94 -1.91 -12.23
C PHE A 118 3.71 -0.40 -12.16
N VAL A 119 4.36 0.39 -13.01
CA VAL A 119 4.29 1.85 -12.95
C VAL A 119 3.29 2.40 -13.96
N ARG A 120 3.31 1.90 -15.21
CA ARG A 120 2.51 2.46 -16.32
C ARG A 120 1.07 1.97 -16.40
N SER A 121 0.77 0.82 -15.83
CA SER A 121 -0.57 0.21 -15.83
C SER A 121 -1.52 0.96 -14.89
N SER A 122 -2.84 0.99 -15.15
CA SER A 122 -3.81 1.33 -14.09
C SER A 122 -3.86 0.22 -13.04
N TRP A 123 -4.50 0.46 -11.89
CA TRP A 123 -4.66 -0.59 -10.88
C TRP A 123 -5.51 -1.75 -11.41
N ASP A 124 -6.60 -1.46 -12.12
CA ASP A 124 -7.47 -2.48 -12.75
C ASP A 124 -6.74 -3.29 -13.81
N HIS A 125 -5.93 -2.63 -14.66
CA HIS A 125 -5.10 -3.32 -15.65
C HIS A 125 -4.07 -4.22 -14.99
N LEU A 126 -3.37 -3.72 -13.96
CA LEU A 126 -2.40 -4.50 -13.21
C LEU A 126 -3.05 -5.71 -12.52
N ALA A 127 -4.25 -5.53 -11.94
CA ALA A 127 -5.02 -6.62 -11.36
C ALA A 127 -5.35 -7.69 -12.41
N ALA A 128 -5.79 -7.28 -13.61
CA ALA A 128 -6.07 -8.19 -14.71
C ALA A 128 -4.82 -8.96 -15.16
N VAL A 129 -3.68 -8.29 -15.30
CA VAL A 129 -2.38 -8.91 -15.62
C VAL A 129 -1.98 -9.93 -14.56
N ILE A 130 -2.04 -9.57 -13.28
CA ILE A 130 -1.66 -10.46 -12.18
C ILE A 130 -2.59 -11.66 -12.09
N ASN A 131 -3.91 -11.45 -12.16
CA ASN A 131 -4.88 -12.54 -12.12
C ASN A 131 -4.70 -13.47 -13.31
N ARG A 132 -4.44 -12.93 -14.51
CA ARG A 132 -4.18 -13.73 -15.70
C ARG A 132 -2.87 -14.51 -15.60
N PHE A 133 -1.80 -13.87 -15.10
CA PHE A 133 -0.53 -14.54 -14.81
C PHE A 133 -0.73 -15.71 -13.84
N ASP A 134 -1.45 -15.49 -12.73
CA ASP A 134 -1.70 -16.53 -11.72
C ASP A 134 -2.48 -17.72 -12.27
N THR A 135 -3.38 -17.51 -13.24
CA THR A 135 -4.08 -18.62 -13.91
C THR A 135 -3.22 -19.44 -14.87
N ARG A 136 -2.11 -18.86 -15.35
CA ARG A 136 -1.24 -19.47 -16.37
C ARG A 136 0.12 -19.93 -15.85
N SER A 137 0.51 -19.48 -14.65
CA SER A 137 1.79 -19.81 -14.03
C SER A 137 1.75 -21.20 -13.39
N ASP A 138 2.66 -22.09 -13.82
CA ASP A 138 2.84 -23.40 -13.20
C ASP A 138 3.59 -23.32 -11.85
N ASN A 139 4.26 -22.20 -11.57
CA ASN A 139 5.12 -22.02 -10.40
C ASN A 139 4.38 -21.41 -9.19
N GLY A 140 3.04 -21.37 -9.23
CA GLY A 140 2.20 -20.72 -8.26
C GLY A 140 1.91 -19.26 -8.61
N ASN A 141 1.15 -18.59 -7.73
CA ASN A 141 0.76 -17.20 -7.91
C ASN A 141 1.92 -16.22 -7.65
N MET A 142 1.80 -15.01 -8.19
CA MET A 142 2.82 -13.96 -8.09
C MET A 142 3.17 -13.65 -6.62
N GLU A 143 2.18 -13.63 -5.73
CA GLU A 143 2.38 -13.33 -4.32
C GLU A 143 3.26 -14.39 -3.63
N THR A 144 2.95 -15.68 -3.82
CA THR A 144 3.73 -16.82 -3.33
C THR A 144 5.14 -16.78 -3.88
N MET A 145 5.30 -16.55 -5.19
CA MET A 145 6.62 -16.44 -5.83
C MET A 145 7.47 -15.33 -5.19
N ILE A 146 6.88 -14.15 -4.95
CA ILE A 146 7.58 -13.04 -4.27
C ILE A 146 7.94 -13.42 -2.82
N ARG A 147 7.02 -14.03 -2.07
CA ARG A 147 7.25 -14.45 -0.68
C ARG A 147 8.39 -15.48 -0.57
N GLU A 148 8.39 -16.50 -1.42
CA GLU A 148 9.33 -17.62 -1.40
C GLU A 148 10.73 -17.27 -1.92
N THR A 149 10.86 -16.16 -2.65
CA THR A 149 12.15 -15.71 -3.18
C THR A 149 13.12 -15.29 -2.06
N LYS A 150 14.05 -16.18 -1.70
CA LYS A 150 14.99 -15.98 -0.59
C LYS A 150 16.04 -14.89 -0.83
N LYS A 151 16.45 -14.69 -2.08
CA LYS A 151 17.53 -13.74 -2.43
C LYS A 151 17.07 -12.28 -2.54
N MET A 152 15.75 -12.03 -2.51
CA MET A 152 15.20 -10.69 -2.67
C MET A 152 15.30 -9.87 -1.39
N ASN A 153 15.76 -8.63 -1.51
CA ASN A 153 15.78 -7.68 -0.39
C ASN A 153 14.37 -7.52 0.22
N ILE A 154 14.29 -7.53 1.55
CA ILE A 154 13.00 -7.48 2.26
C ILE A 154 12.16 -6.24 1.92
N ARG A 155 12.77 -5.08 1.67
CA ARG A 155 12.05 -3.85 1.30
C ARG A 155 11.43 -3.97 -0.10
N ILE A 156 12.17 -4.54 -1.05
CA ILE A 156 11.66 -4.79 -2.41
C ILE A 156 10.54 -5.84 -2.37
N LYS A 157 10.70 -6.87 -1.55
CA LYS A 157 9.68 -7.90 -1.34
C LYS A 157 8.38 -7.27 -0.83
N LEU A 158 8.46 -6.46 0.23
CA LEU A 158 7.30 -5.75 0.78
C LEU A 158 6.67 -4.80 -0.25
N LEU A 159 7.47 -4.03 -0.98
CA LEU A 159 6.99 -3.15 -2.05
C LEU A 159 6.15 -3.90 -3.09
N LEU A 160 6.68 -5.01 -3.64
CA LEU A 160 5.97 -5.78 -4.64
C LEU A 160 4.69 -6.41 -4.08
N LEU A 161 4.74 -6.98 -2.87
CA LEU A 161 3.56 -7.56 -2.23
C LEU A 161 2.47 -6.51 -2.02
N THR A 162 2.83 -5.32 -1.52
CA THR A 162 1.87 -4.23 -1.33
C THR A 162 1.27 -3.79 -2.66
N ILE A 163 2.06 -3.65 -3.72
CA ILE A 163 1.54 -3.31 -5.06
C ILE A 163 0.57 -4.39 -5.57
N VAL A 164 0.91 -5.67 -5.41
CA VAL A 164 0.04 -6.80 -5.81
C VAL A 164 -1.27 -6.77 -5.02
N GLN A 165 -1.22 -6.63 -3.69
CA GLN A 165 -2.41 -6.60 -2.84
C GLN A 165 -3.31 -5.39 -3.14
N ILE A 166 -2.73 -4.19 -3.25
CA ILE A 166 -3.48 -2.96 -3.57
C ILE A 166 -4.13 -3.07 -4.96
N SER A 167 -3.43 -3.62 -5.94
CA SER A 167 -3.99 -3.78 -7.29
C SER A 167 -5.24 -4.65 -7.30
N ARG A 168 -5.26 -5.72 -6.49
CA ARG A 168 -6.38 -6.67 -6.41
C ARG A 168 -7.57 -6.12 -5.64
N ASN A 169 -7.31 -5.65 -4.43
CA ASN A 169 -8.35 -5.15 -3.55
C ASN A 169 -7.73 -4.21 -2.52
N LYS A 170 -7.77 -2.91 -2.84
CA LYS A 170 -7.25 -1.85 -1.97
C LYS A 170 -7.92 -1.86 -0.60
N GLN A 171 -9.24 -2.09 -0.54
CA GLN A 171 -10.01 -2.08 0.71
C GLN A 171 -9.62 -3.24 1.62
N LEU A 172 -9.51 -4.46 1.07
CA LEU A 172 -9.08 -5.64 1.80
C LEU A 172 -7.66 -5.46 2.34
N PHE A 173 -6.74 -4.93 1.54
CA PHE A 173 -5.37 -4.65 1.98
C PHE A 173 -5.35 -3.78 3.24
N PHE A 174 -6.10 -2.66 3.27
CA PHE A 174 -6.16 -1.82 4.47
C PHE A 174 -6.89 -2.46 5.63
N ALA A 175 -7.91 -3.29 5.37
CA ALA A 175 -8.60 -4.03 6.42
C ALA A 175 -7.64 -5.04 7.10
N GLU A 176 -6.83 -5.76 6.32
CA GLU A 176 -5.80 -6.68 6.82
C GLU A 176 -4.71 -5.93 7.60
N GLU A 177 -4.20 -4.82 7.06
CA GLU A 177 -3.20 -3.99 7.75
C GLU A 177 -3.75 -3.43 9.07
N LEU A 178 -5.00 -2.97 9.10
CA LEU A 178 -5.64 -2.47 10.32
C LEU A 178 -5.85 -3.61 11.33
N HIS A 179 -6.33 -4.77 10.86
CA HIS A 179 -6.48 -5.96 11.70
C HIS A 179 -5.13 -6.36 12.32
N ASN A 180 -4.07 -6.43 11.53
CA ASN A 180 -2.72 -6.75 11.99
C ASN A 180 -2.23 -5.71 13.00
N ALA A 181 -2.41 -4.42 12.74
CA ALA A 181 -1.99 -3.35 13.63
C ALA A 181 -2.69 -3.42 15.00
N ILE A 182 -3.99 -3.73 15.03
CA ILE A 182 -4.77 -3.89 16.27
C ILE A 182 -4.33 -5.11 17.08
N HIS A 183 -3.99 -6.22 16.41
CA HIS A 183 -3.68 -7.50 17.08
C HIS A 183 -2.20 -7.66 17.47
N THR A 184 -1.35 -6.66 17.19
CA THR A 184 0.01 -6.62 17.75
C THR A 184 -0.03 -6.33 19.26
N SER A 185 1.00 -6.78 19.98
CA SER A 185 1.15 -6.52 21.42
C SER A 185 2.54 -5.90 21.67
N PRO A 186 2.62 -4.59 22.00
CA PRO A 186 1.52 -3.62 22.04
C PRO A 186 0.94 -3.34 20.63
N PRO A 187 -0.30 -2.82 20.52
CA PRO A 187 -0.87 -2.42 19.24
C PRO A 187 -0.01 -1.39 18.51
N ASP A 188 0.02 -1.46 17.17
CA ASP A 188 0.73 -0.51 16.33
C ASP A 188 -0.15 0.72 16.07
N HIS A 189 -0.21 1.58 17.08
CA HIS A 189 -1.02 2.79 17.05
C HIS A 189 -0.68 3.71 15.88
N ALA A 190 0.58 3.76 15.44
CA ALA A 190 0.98 4.57 14.30
C ALA A 190 0.30 4.10 13.00
N SER A 191 0.22 2.78 12.78
CA SER A 191 -0.49 2.23 11.63
C SER A 191 -2.01 2.35 11.77
N ILE A 192 -2.55 2.19 12.98
CA ILE A 192 -3.99 2.37 13.25
C ILE A 192 -4.41 3.81 12.93
N ILE A 193 -3.73 4.81 13.53
CA ILE A 193 -4.02 6.23 13.33
C ILE A 193 -3.89 6.59 11.85
N ARG A 194 -2.80 6.17 11.20
CA ARG A 194 -2.59 6.38 9.77
C ARG A 194 -3.76 5.87 8.94
N ILE A 195 -4.14 4.62 9.12
CA ILE A 195 -5.20 4.00 8.31
C ILE A 195 -6.53 4.71 8.56
N ILE A 196 -6.86 5.02 9.83
CA ILE A 196 -8.10 5.75 10.16
C ILE A 196 -8.11 7.13 9.48
N VAL A 197 -7.05 7.91 9.63
CA VAL A 197 -6.97 9.29 9.09
C VAL A 197 -6.97 9.29 7.57
N THR A 198 -6.22 8.40 6.92
CA THR A 198 -6.07 8.40 5.46
C THR A 198 -7.24 7.77 4.71
N ARG A 199 -8.05 6.95 5.40
CA ARG A 199 -9.14 6.18 4.78
C ARG A 199 -10.53 6.62 5.22
N SER A 200 -10.68 7.49 6.22
CA SER A 200 -11.96 7.95 6.76
C SER A 200 -12.88 8.64 5.74
N GLU A 201 -12.33 9.24 4.68
CA GLU A 201 -13.12 9.96 3.67
C GLU A 201 -13.23 9.22 2.33
N VAL A 202 -12.54 8.09 2.17
CA VAL A 202 -12.42 7.40 0.89
C VAL A 202 -13.30 6.16 0.88
N TYR A 203 -14.61 6.39 0.82
CA TYR A 203 -15.62 5.34 0.68
C TYR A 203 -16.31 5.46 -0.70
N TYR A 204 -15.89 4.61 -1.64
CA TYR A 204 -16.58 4.40 -2.93
C TYR A 204 -16.85 2.91 -3.22
N CYS A 205 -17.13 2.11 -2.18
CA CYS A 205 -17.56 0.72 -2.36
C CYS A 205 -18.86 0.45 -1.57
N PRO A 206 -19.90 -0.16 -2.17
CA PRO A 206 -21.07 -0.61 -1.43
C PRO A 206 -20.67 -1.65 -0.39
N ILE A 207 -21.23 -1.55 0.82
CA ILE A 207 -20.99 -2.37 2.03
C ILE A 207 -21.20 -3.91 1.82
N VAL A 208 -21.60 -4.34 0.63
CA VAL A 208 -22.13 -5.70 0.35
C VAL A 208 -21.04 -6.80 0.32
N GLU A 209 -19.75 -6.48 0.22
CA GLU A 209 -18.69 -7.50 0.09
C GLU A 209 -17.87 -7.79 1.38
N ILE A 210 -18.09 -7.07 2.48
CA ILE A 210 -17.21 -7.16 3.68
C ILE A 210 -17.83 -8.04 4.79
N GLU A 211 -19.12 -8.33 4.74
CA GLU A 211 -19.83 -9.12 5.78
C GLU A 211 -19.30 -10.55 6.04
N PRO A 212 -18.68 -11.29 5.10
CA PRO A 212 -18.24 -12.66 5.41
C PRO A 212 -16.92 -12.74 6.21
N LEU A 213 -16.15 -11.65 6.33
CA LEU A 213 -14.75 -11.70 6.78
C LEU A 213 -14.49 -11.07 8.16
N VAL A 214 -15.45 -10.34 8.72
CA VAL A 214 -15.34 -9.76 10.06
C VAL A 214 -16.35 -10.46 10.97
N ASP A 215 -15.87 -11.34 11.85
CA ASP A 215 -16.69 -11.88 12.93
C ASP A 215 -17.09 -10.72 13.87
N LEU A 216 -18.29 -10.17 13.63
CA LEU A 216 -18.92 -9.12 14.42
C LEU A 216 -19.15 -9.52 15.90
N SER A 217 -18.87 -10.77 16.30
CA SER A 217 -18.88 -11.18 17.70
C SER A 217 -17.82 -10.47 18.56
N GLN A 218 -16.73 -9.97 17.96
CA GLN A 218 -15.67 -9.24 18.66
C GLN A 218 -16.03 -7.78 18.99
N HIS A 219 -17.08 -7.21 18.39
CA HIS A 219 -17.53 -5.84 18.67
C HIS A 219 -18.15 -5.66 20.08
N LYS A 220 -18.30 -6.74 20.85
CA LYS A 220 -18.70 -6.66 22.27
C LYS A 220 -17.55 -6.40 23.25
N ARG A 221 -16.30 -6.23 22.79
CA ARG A 221 -15.13 -6.03 23.68
C ARG A 221 -14.65 -4.57 23.83
N LEU A 222 -15.35 -3.62 23.21
CA LEU A 222 -15.02 -2.17 23.27
C LEU A 222 -16.11 -1.32 23.97
N GLN A 223 -16.97 -1.95 24.78
CA GLN A 223 -17.83 -1.30 25.78
C GLN A 223 -17.40 -1.79 27.17
#